data_AF-A0A1G6V4R5-F1
#
_entry.id   AF-A0A1G6V4R5-F1
#
_cell.length_a   1.000
_cell.length_b   1.000
_cell.length_c   1.000
_cell.angle_alpha   90.00
_cell.angle_beta   90.00
_cell.angle_gamma   90.00
#
_symmetry.space_group_name_H-M   'P 1'
#
loop_
_entity.id
_entity.type
_entity.pdbx_description
1 polymer ?
#
loop_
_entity_poly.entity_id
_entity_poly.type
_entity_poly.pdbx_seq_one_letter_code
_entity_poly.pdbx_strand_id
1 'polypeptide(L)'
;MTHTGMYVLQGVVPSEIAAAPFDVKVVDIYDDNGTLFNPTQVAQMGGGPGNGLLLGYFSIGEAETYRDYFSTIPKSIIGPENPQWQGDYQVAYWTQEWRDVATAYLAKVIAAGYDGIYFDVVDEYQQSWAKNNAPGGAAGAEQAMADLVAYLADYAHAKNPTFKIWANNAEELLSNKTYFDHIDGMFKEDLYYTDSGSKQPLSETQASLDLLKPMLAAGKDVIAIEYVSDAAKVADVEAQAAHDGLGYYTADINLDGVSYTGVLPGQTIHDDWGTTTTTTTTTTTTTTPPPPVDLVLTGDSYDNTLTGQAGNDTLYGKSGNDILNGNDGNDWLDGGKGNDQLTGGSGADTFVFRASGKYNVDNIHDFQPGTDVIALDHSFFSNAGAIGTLSDAAYWEGTRAHDSSDHIIYNPATGIIYYDPDGTGRAGQVQVATVAIGTDLSHTDFHII
;
A
#
# COMPACT_ATOMS: atom_id res chain seq x y z
N MET A 1 7.95 4.17 -6.09
CA MET A 1 6.79 4.16 -5.17
C MET A 1 6.24 2.74 -5.20
N THR A 2 5.67 2.24 -4.11
CA THR A 2 5.02 0.92 -4.10
C THR A 2 3.68 1.03 -4.79
N HIS A 3 3.52 0.33 -5.91
CA HIS A 3 2.22 0.27 -6.60
C HIS A 3 1.18 -0.47 -5.75
N THR A 4 -0.09 -0.16 -5.91
CA THR A 4 -1.21 -0.74 -5.18
C THR A 4 -2.07 -1.55 -6.13
N GLY A 5 -2.53 -2.71 -5.68
CA GLY A 5 -3.36 -3.59 -6.50
C GLY A 5 -4.83 -3.51 -6.13
N MET A 6 -5.67 -4.03 -7.04
CA MET A 6 -7.07 -4.32 -6.79
C MET A 6 -7.42 -5.58 -7.56
N TYR A 7 -8.18 -6.46 -6.91
CA TYR A 7 -8.66 -7.70 -7.49
C TYR A 7 -10.15 -7.86 -7.21
N VAL A 8 -10.97 -7.89 -8.26
CA VAL A 8 -12.45 -7.96 -8.18
C VAL A 8 -12.97 -8.89 -9.27
N LEU A 9 -13.50 -10.05 -8.90
CA LEU A 9 -13.99 -11.05 -9.85
C LEU A 9 -15.51 -11.17 -9.89
N GLN A 10 -16.20 -10.56 -8.93
CA GLN A 10 -17.65 -10.53 -8.83
C GLN A 10 -18.09 -9.10 -8.48
N GLY A 11 -19.33 -8.73 -8.81
CA GLY A 11 -19.85 -7.40 -8.46
C GLY A 11 -19.09 -6.27 -9.17
N VAL A 12 -18.57 -6.53 -10.39
CA VAL A 12 -17.80 -5.53 -11.15
C VAL A 12 -18.72 -4.40 -11.63
N VAL A 13 -18.63 -3.24 -10.98
CA VAL A 13 -19.39 -2.04 -11.34
C VAL A 13 -18.45 -1.00 -11.99
N PRO A 14 -18.62 -0.67 -13.29
CA PRO A 14 -17.66 0.18 -13.99
C PRO A 14 -17.35 1.54 -13.36
N SER A 15 -18.34 2.20 -12.74
CA SER A 15 -18.14 3.47 -12.05
C SER A 15 -17.35 3.34 -10.74
N GLU A 16 -17.45 2.20 -10.05
CA GLU A 16 -16.73 1.96 -8.81
C GLU A 16 -15.27 1.61 -9.11
N ILE A 17 -15.04 0.77 -10.12
CA ILE A 17 -13.70 0.48 -10.64
C ILE A 17 -12.98 1.75 -11.09
N ALA A 18 -13.69 2.66 -11.77
CA ALA A 18 -13.14 3.94 -12.19
C ALA A 18 -12.68 4.81 -11.00
N ALA A 19 -13.45 4.81 -9.92
CA ALA A 19 -13.18 5.59 -8.71
C ALA A 19 -12.16 4.94 -7.78
N ALA A 20 -11.86 3.65 -7.97
CA ALA A 20 -10.95 2.91 -7.10
C ALA A 20 -9.50 3.43 -7.24
N PRO A 21 -8.82 3.79 -6.13
CA PRO A 21 -7.52 4.47 -6.15
C PRO A 21 -6.34 3.48 -6.25
N PHE A 22 -6.42 2.50 -7.13
CA PHE A 22 -5.41 1.45 -7.27
C PHE A 22 -4.66 1.55 -8.60
N ASP A 23 -3.37 1.26 -8.56
CA ASP A 23 -2.44 1.33 -9.70
C ASP A 23 -2.69 0.22 -10.70
N VAL A 24 -2.92 -0.99 -10.19
CA VAL A 24 -3.13 -2.20 -11.00
C VAL A 24 -4.48 -2.80 -10.64
N LYS A 25 -5.42 -2.74 -11.57
CA LYS A 25 -6.81 -3.15 -11.40
C LYS A 25 -7.07 -4.42 -12.20
N VAL A 26 -7.29 -5.53 -11.51
CA VAL A 26 -7.70 -6.79 -12.12
C VAL A 26 -9.20 -6.96 -11.95
N VAL A 27 -9.91 -7.14 -13.05
CA VAL A 27 -11.36 -7.38 -13.05
C VAL A 27 -11.75 -8.55 -13.94
N ASP A 28 -12.86 -9.21 -13.61
CA ASP A 28 -13.51 -10.10 -14.58
C ASP A 28 -13.94 -9.32 -15.83
N ILE A 29 -13.92 -9.99 -16.99
CA ILE A 29 -14.33 -9.39 -18.27
C ILE A 29 -15.83 -9.56 -18.55
N TYR A 30 -16.54 -10.31 -17.70
CA TYR A 30 -17.98 -10.50 -17.70
C TYR A 30 -18.59 -9.85 -16.47
N ASP A 31 -19.83 -9.36 -16.60
CA ASP A 31 -20.67 -9.03 -15.46
C ASP A 31 -21.24 -10.29 -14.80
N ASP A 32 -21.89 -10.13 -13.63
CA ASP A 32 -22.49 -11.24 -12.87
C ASP A 32 -23.61 -11.99 -13.64
N ASN A 33 -24.07 -11.45 -14.77
CA ASN A 33 -25.05 -12.10 -15.66
C ASN A 33 -24.37 -12.88 -16.80
N GLY A 34 -23.04 -12.94 -16.84
CA GLY A 34 -22.26 -13.58 -17.90
C GLY A 34 -22.20 -12.76 -19.19
N THR A 35 -22.39 -11.45 -19.13
CA THR A 35 -22.30 -10.55 -20.29
C THR A 35 -20.94 -9.85 -20.32
N LEU A 36 -20.25 -9.91 -21.46
CA LEU A 36 -18.98 -9.20 -21.65
C LEU A 36 -19.13 -7.69 -21.47
N PHE A 37 -18.20 -7.08 -20.73
CA PHE A 37 -18.06 -5.63 -20.72
C PHE A 37 -17.67 -5.13 -22.11
N ASN A 38 -18.43 -4.17 -22.62
CA ASN A 38 -18.17 -3.59 -23.94
C ASN A 38 -17.09 -2.49 -23.86
N PRO A 39 -16.51 -2.05 -25.00
CA PRO A 39 -15.43 -1.06 -24.99
C PRO A 39 -15.74 0.27 -24.29
N THR A 40 -17.02 0.69 -24.24
CA THR A 40 -17.41 1.90 -23.50
C THR A 40 -17.32 1.69 -21.99
N GLN A 41 -17.71 0.51 -21.50
CA GLN A 41 -17.61 0.17 -20.08
C GLN A 41 -16.16 -0.03 -19.65
N VAL A 42 -15.35 -0.69 -20.48
CA VAL A 42 -13.91 -0.87 -20.21
C VAL A 42 -13.18 0.47 -20.18
N ALA A 43 -13.45 1.36 -21.13
CA ALA A 43 -12.90 2.72 -21.11
C ALA A 43 -13.37 3.52 -19.87
N GLN A 44 -14.61 3.33 -19.43
CA GLN A 44 -15.10 3.95 -18.19
C GLN A 44 -14.32 3.48 -16.96
N MET A 45 -13.98 2.19 -16.88
CA MET A 45 -13.18 1.60 -15.80
C MET A 45 -11.73 2.10 -15.76
N GLY A 46 -11.28 2.79 -16.81
CA GLY A 46 -9.92 3.28 -16.96
C GLY A 46 -9.08 2.48 -17.94
N GLY A 47 -9.67 1.54 -18.69
CA GLY A 47 -8.95 0.78 -19.72
C GLY A 47 -8.58 1.64 -20.92
N GLY A 48 -7.37 1.44 -21.42
CA GLY A 48 -6.74 2.25 -22.47
C GLY A 48 -5.72 3.23 -21.87
N PRO A 49 -5.01 3.99 -22.72
CA PRO A 49 -3.95 4.89 -22.26
C PRO A 49 -4.47 5.87 -21.19
N GLY A 50 -3.92 5.79 -19.98
CA GLY A 50 -4.42 6.52 -18.81
C GLY A 50 -3.55 6.33 -17.57
N ASN A 51 -4.03 6.81 -16.43
CA ASN A 51 -3.24 6.91 -15.20
C ASN A 51 -3.05 5.57 -14.46
N GLY A 52 -3.78 4.50 -14.80
CA GLY A 52 -3.70 3.21 -14.11
C GLY A 52 -3.87 2.04 -15.06
N LEU A 53 -3.51 0.84 -14.61
CA LEU A 53 -3.46 -0.37 -15.42
C LEU A 53 -4.71 -1.23 -15.22
N LEU A 54 -5.58 -1.36 -16.24
CA LEU A 54 -6.75 -2.22 -16.18
C LEU A 54 -6.50 -3.57 -16.88
N LEU A 55 -6.55 -4.65 -16.12
CA LEU A 55 -6.26 -6.02 -16.55
C LEU A 55 -7.53 -6.87 -16.55
N GLY A 56 -7.75 -7.61 -17.63
CA GLY A 56 -8.81 -8.61 -17.71
C GLY A 56 -8.36 -9.95 -17.10
N TYR A 57 -9.17 -10.53 -16.22
CA TYR A 57 -8.92 -11.85 -15.63
C TYR A 57 -9.07 -12.99 -16.65
N PHE A 58 -8.18 -13.98 -16.56
CA PHE A 58 -8.32 -15.26 -17.24
C PHE A 58 -7.63 -16.40 -16.48
N SER A 59 -8.38 -17.43 -16.08
CA SER A 59 -7.82 -18.70 -15.62
C SER A 59 -7.20 -19.46 -16.80
N ILE A 60 -5.87 -19.58 -16.81
CA ILE A 60 -5.14 -20.20 -17.93
C ILE A 60 -4.84 -21.69 -17.71
N GLY A 61 -4.84 -22.14 -16.46
CA GLY A 61 -4.63 -23.53 -16.06
C GLY A 61 -5.92 -24.33 -15.90
N GLU A 62 -7.06 -23.66 -15.72
CA GLU A 62 -8.36 -24.28 -15.53
C GLU A 62 -9.43 -23.69 -16.46
N ALA A 63 -10.47 -24.47 -16.72
CA ALA A 63 -11.65 -24.07 -17.46
C ALA A 63 -12.86 -23.97 -16.53
N GLU A 64 -13.44 -22.78 -16.49
CA GLU A 64 -14.59 -22.45 -15.66
C GLU A 64 -15.90 -22.73 -16.41
N THR A 65 -16.79 -23.52 -15.82
CA THR A 65 -18.04 -23.99 -16.47
C THR A 65 -19.02 -22.90 -16.88
N TYR A 66 -18.93 -21.73 -16.26
CA TYR A 66 -19.81 -20.60 -16.52
C TYR A 66 -19.31 -19.71 -17.68
N ARG A 67 -18.14 -20.00 -18.25
CA ARG A 67 -17.61 -19.26 -19.41
C ARG A 67 -18.23 -19.73 -20.71
N ASP A 68 -18.41 -18.79 -21.63
CA ASP A 68 -19.00 -19.07 -22.94
C ASP A 68 -18.19 -20.07 -23.79
N TYR A 69 -16.88 -20.14 -23.55
CA TYR A 69 -15.99 -21.06 -24.23
C TYR A 69 -16.04 -22.48 -23.69
N PHE A 70 -16.57 -22.73 -22.49
CA PHE A 70 -16.48 -24.05 -21.84
C PHE A 70 -17.05 -25.16 -22.73
N SER A 71 -18.20 -24.89 -23.35
CA SER A 71 -18.88 -25.82 -24.27
C SER A 71 -18.10 -26.12 -25.55
N THR A 72 -17.10 -25.29 -25.89
CA THR A 72 -16.25 -25.44 -27.08
C THR A 72 -15.04 -26.34 -26.82
N ILE A 73 -14.72 -26.60 -25.55
CA ILE A 73 -13.55 -27.38 -25.16
C ILE A 73 -13.80 -28.87 -25.46
N PRO A 74 -12.91 -29.55 -26.21
CA PRO A 74 -12.99 -30.99 -26.37
C PRO A 74 -12.86 -31.69 -25.01
N LYS A 75 -13.80 -32.59 -24.71
CA LYS A 75 -13.79 -33.37 -23.46
C LYS A 75 -12.49 -34.15 -23.21
N SER A 76 -11.73 -34.46 -24.27
CA SER A 76 -10.46 -35.17 -24.18
C SER A 76 -9.34 -34.36 -23.54
N ILE A 77 -9.47 -33.04 -23.46
CA ILE A 77 -8.47 -32.15 -22.86
C ILE A 77 -8.92 -31.56 -21.52
N ILE A 78 -10.11 -31.95 -21.03
CA ILE A 78 -10.62 -31.57 -19.71
C ILE A 78 -10.16 -32.62 -18.69
N GLY A 79 -9.50 -32.15 -17.65
CA GLY A 79 -9.00 -32.90 -16.51
C GLY A 79 -10.03 -33.00 -15.38
N PRO A 80 -9.57 -33.35 -14.16
CA PRO A 80 -10.43 -33.43 -12.99
C PRO A 80 -10.98 -32.04 -12.61
N GLU A 81 -12.13 -32.05 -11.93
CA GLU A 81 -12.68 -30.86 -11.29
C GLU A 81 -11.84 -30.49 -10.07
N ASN A 82 -11.62 -29.19 -9.88
CA ASN A 82 -10.96 -28.66 -8.70
C ASN A 82 -11.88 -28.88 -7.48
N PRO A 83 -11.43 -29.62 -6.45
CA PRO A 83 -12.27 -29.91 -5.29
C PRO A 83 -12.54 -28.69 -4.40
N GLN A 84 -11.71 -27.66 -4.50
CA GLN A 84 -11.86 -26.40 -3.78
C GLN A 84 -12.79 -25.45 -4.52
N TRP A 85 -12.70 -25.41 -5.86
CA TRP A 85 -13.47 -24.52 -6.73
C TRP A 85 -14.38 -25.34 -7.65
N GLN A 86 -15.57 -25.67 -7.16
CA GLN A 86 -16.55 -26.46 -7.93
C GLN A 86 -16.97 -25.71 -9.20
N GLY A 87 -16.99 -26.43 -10.32
CA GLY A 87 -17.22 -25.85 -11.63
C GLY A 87 -15.94 -25.47 -12.39
N ASP A 88 -14.76 -25.58 -11.76
CA ASP A 88 -13.48 -25.34 -12.41
C ASP A 88 -12.78 -26.66 -12.68
N TYR A 89 -12.30 -26.83 -13.91
CA TYR A 89 -11.71 -28.09 -14.37
C TYR A 89 -10.32 -27.83 -14.91
N GLN A 90 -9.36 -28.64 -14.48
CA GLN A 90 -8.02 -28.62 -15.07
C GLN A 90 -8.09 -28.84 -16.57
N VAL A 91 -7.14 -28.28 -17.32
CA VAL A 91 -7.09 -28.46 -18.77
C VAL A 91 -5.69 -28.83 -19.24
N ALA A 92 -5.63 -29.57 -20.35
CA ALA A 92 -4.36 -29.94 -20.98
C ALA A 92 -3.79 -28.72 -21.71
N TYR A 93 -3.25 -27.76 -20.96
CA TYR A 93 -2.84 -26.45 -21.46
C TYR A 93 -1.66 -26.51 -22.46
N TRP A 94 -1.01 -27.66 -22.57
CA TRP A 94 0.00 -27.97 -23.60
C TRP A 94 -0.58 -28.30 -24.99
N THR A 95 -1.91 -28.32 -25.15
CA THR A 95 -2.58 -28.71 -26.41
C THR A 95 -2.87 -27.51 -27.33
N GLN A 96 -3.09 -27.77 -28.62
CA GLN A 96 -3.49 -26.70 -29.55
C GLN A 96 -4.91 -26.24 -29.26
N GLU A 97 -5.77 -27.15 -28.84
CA GLU A 97 -7.17 -26.91 -28.57
C GLU A 97 -7.36 -25.93 -27.40
N TRP A 98 -6.58 -26.08 -26.33
CA TRP A 98 -6.58 -25.08 -25.25
C TRP A 98 -5.97 -23.75 -25.70
N ARG A 99 -4.87 -23.78 -26.46
CA ARG A 99 -4.28 -22.57 -27.05
C ARG A 99 -5.28 -21.78 -27.89
N ASP A 100 -6.11 -22.45 -28.70
CA ASP A 100 -7.14 -21.80 -29.51
C ASP A 100 -8.21 -21.12 -28.63
N VAL A 101 -8.63 -21.77 -27.54
CA VAL A 101 -9.56 -21.21 -26.55
C VAL A 101 -8.96 -19.98 -25.88
N ALA A 102 -7.74 -20.09 -25.35
CA ALA A 102 -7.03 -19.00 -24.69
C ALA A 102 -6.80 -17.81 -25.62
N THR A 103 -6.43 -18.06 -26.88
CA THR A 103 -6.25 -17.02 -27.90
C THR A 103 -7.56 -16.30 -28.21
N ALA A 104 -8.66 -17.04 -28.33
CA ALA A 104 -9.97 -16.45 -28.58
C ALA A 104 -10.46 -15.62 -27.38
N TYR A 105 -10.17 -16.06 -26.15
CA TYR A 105 -10.47 -15.30 -24.95
C TYR A 105 -9.67 -14.00 -24.89
N LEU A 106 -8.35 -14.08 -25.04
CA LEU A 106 -7.45 -12.92 -25.07
C LEU A 106 -7.82 -11.92 -26.18
N ALA A 107 -8.28 -12.41 -27.34
CA ALA A 107 -8.77 -11.54 -28.41
C ALA A 107 -9.97 -10.68 -27.98
N LYS A 108 -10.87 -11.20 -27.11
CA LYS A 108 -11.99 -10.43 -26.54
C LYS A 108 -11.47 -9.33 -25.62
N VAL A 109 -10.51 -9.64 -24.76
CA VAL A 109 -9.89 -8.69 -23.82
C VAL A 109 -9.23 -7.54 -24.58
N ILE A 110 -8.42 -7.86 -25.59
CA ILE A 110 -7.78 -6.85 -26.45
C ILE A 110 -8.83 -6.01 -27.18
N ALA A 111 -9.87 -6.64 -27.75
CA ALA A 111 -10.92 -5.94 -28.49
C ALA A 111 -11.79 -5.04 -27.60
N ALA A 112 -11.95 -5.38 -26.32
CA ALA A 112 -12.69 -4.60 -25.35
C ALA A 112 -11.88 -3.38 -24.85
N GLY A 113 -10.56 -3.36 -25.05
CA GLY A 113 -9.71 -2.19 -24.74
C GLY A 113 -9.11 -2.20 -23.34
N TYR A 114 -8.93 -3.38 -22.74
CA TYR A 114 -8.11 -3.52 -21.54
C TYR A 114 -6.64 -3.20 -21.87
N ASP A 115 -5.89 -2.75 -20.87
CA ASP A 115 -4.47 -2.45 -21.00
C ASP A 115 -3.61 -3.71 -20.94
N GLY A 116 -4.14 -4.77 -20.33
CA GLY A 116 -3.45 -6.04 -20.22
C GLY A 116 -4.37 -7.20 -19.85
N ILE A 117 -3.73 -8.34 -19.64
CA ILE A 117 -4.35 -9.58 -19.18
C ILE A 117 -3.69 -10.00 -17.87
N TYR A 118 -4.49 -10.56 -16.98
CA TYR A 118 -4.05 -11.18 -15.75
C TYR A 118 -4.31 -12.68 -15.83
N PHE A 119 -3.24 -13.46 -15.87
CA PHE A 119 -3.29 -14.91 -15.96
C PHE A 119 -3.31 -15.52 -14.56
N ASP A 120 -4.38 -16.24 -14.27
CA ASP A 120 -4.54 -16.98 -13.02
C ASP A 120 -4.37 -18.48 -13.23
N VAL A 121 -4.17 -19.21 -12.14
CA VAL A 121 -3.93 -20.67 -12.11
C VAL A 121 -2.71 -21.05 -12.96
N VAL A 122 -1.68 -20.19 -12.92
CA VAL A 122 -0.40 -20.41 -13.61
C VAL A 122 0.35 -21.58 -12.96
N ASP A 123 0.17 -21.80 -11.67
CA ASP A 123 0.77 -22.88 -10.89
C ASP A 123 0.15 -24.26 -11.15
N GLU A 124 -0.81 -24.38 -12.09
CA GLU A 124 -1.43 -25.66 -12.46
C GLU A 124 -0.40 -26.73 -12.88
N TYR A 125 0.76 -26.33 -13.39
CA TYR A 125 1.85 -27.26 -13.70
C TYR A 125 2.35 -28.06 -12.50
N GLN A 126 2.08 -27.57 -11.29
CA GLN A 126 2.43 -28.22 -10.04
C GLN A 126 1.44 -29.35 -9.69
N GLN A 127 0.25 -29.38 -10.28
CA GLN A 127 -0.79 -30.35 -9.95
C GLN A 127 -0.46 -31.75 -10.45
N SER A 128 -0.92 -32.75 -9.70
CA SER A 128 -0.61 -34.16 -9.96
C SER A 128 -1.07 -34.61 -11.35
N TRP A 129 -2.24 -34.14 -11.80
CA TRP A 129 -2.75 -34.51 -13.11
C TRP A 129 -1.92 -33.89 -14.24
N ALA A 130 -1.55 -32.61 -14.15
CA ALA A 130 -0.66 -31.97 -15.13
C ALA A 130 0.69 -32.71 -15.21
N LYS A 131 1.33 -32.98 -14.07
CA LYS A 131 2.61 -33.72 -13.98
C LYS A 131 2.54 -35.13 -14.58
N ASN A 132 1.38 -35.78 -14.54
CA ASN A 132 1.20 -37.14 -15.04
C ASN A 132 0.77 -37.21 -16.51
N ASN A 133 0.18 -36.16 -17.06
CA ASN A 133 -0.42 -36.16 -18.40
C ASN A 133 0.32 -35.27 -19.41
N ALA A 134 1.06 -34.26 -18.94
CA ALA A 134 1.86 -33.41 -19.82
C ALA A 134 2.96 -34.22 -20.52
N PRO A 135 3.22 -33.96 -21.82
CA PRO A 135 4.37 -34.55 -22.51
C PRO A 135 5.67 -34.18 -21.80
N GLY A 136 6.42 -35.18 -21.32
CA GLY A 136 7.64 -34.96 -20.54
C GLY A 136 7.44 -34.94 -19.02
N GLY A 137 6.23 -35.28 -18.55
CA GLY A 137 5.91 -35.37 -17.12
C GLY A 137 5.97 -34.01 -16.44
N ALA A 138 6.43 -33.96 -15.19
CA ALA A 138 6.48 -32.72 -14.40
C ALA A 138 7.28 -31.59 -15.06
N ALA A 139 8.47 -31.87 -15.60
CA ALA A 139 9.27 -30.86 -16.31
C ALA A 139 8.59 -30.40 -17.61
N GLY A 140 7.85 -31.30 -18.27
CA GLY A 140 7.05 -30.98 -19.43
C GLY A 140 5.85 -30.09 -19.11
N ALA A 141 5.19 -30.34 -17.98
CA ALA A 141 4.09 -29.53 -17.47
C ALA A 141 4.55 -28.09 -17.19
N GLU A 142 5.70 -27.93 -16.52
CA GLU A 142 6.31 -26.64 -16.20
C GLU A 142 6.67 -25.86 -17.47
N GLN A 143 7.39 -26.49 -18.40
CA GLN A 143 7.77 -25.85 -19.65
C GLN A 143 6.55 -25.48 -20.51
N ALA A 144 5.52 -26.33 -20.55
CA ALA A 144 4.33 -26.06 -21.32
C ALA A 144 3.54 -24.84 -20.82
N MET A 145 3.56 -24.57 -19.51
CA MET A 145 2.94 -23.36 -18.96
C MET A 145 3.72 -22.11 -19.37
N ALA A 146 5.05 -22.15 -19.23
CA ALA A 146 5.93 -21.06 -19.69
C ALA A 146 5.74 -20.78 -21.19
N ASP A 147 5.64 -21.83 -22.01
CA ASP A 147 5.42 -21.72 -23.45
C ASP A 147 4.03 -21.15 -23.80
N LEU A 148 2.99 -21.50 -23.02
CA LEU A 148 1.65 -20.95 -23.20
C LEU A 148 1.62 -19.45 -22.91
N VAL A 149 2.20 -19.02 -21.79
CA VAL A 149 2.28 -17.60 -21.41
C VAL A 149 3.04 -16.81 -22.47
N ALA A 150 4.21 -17.30 -22.90
CA ALA A 150 4.99 -16.65 -23.96
C ALA A 150 4.23 -16.54 -25.28
N TYR A 151 3.54 -17.61 -25.69
CA TYR A 151 2.71 -17.61 -26.90
C TYR A 151 1.59 -16.56 -26.84
N LEU A 152 0.88 -16.47 -25.71
CA LEU A 152 -0.21 -15.51 -25.53
C LEU A 152 0.31 -14.07 -25.44
N ALA A 153 1.45 -13.85 -24.79
CA ALA A 153 2.13 -12.57 -24.75
C ALA A 153 2.54 -12.10 -26.15
N ASP A 154 3.18 -12.97 -26.95
CA ASP A 154 3.53 -12.67 -28.34
C ASP A 154 2.30 -12.34 -29.19
N TYR A 155 1.20 -13.10 -29.02
CA TYR A 155 -0.06 -12.82 -29.68
C TYR A 155 -0.62 -11.45 -29.31
N ALA A 156 -0.60 -11.09 -28.02
CA ALA A 156 -1.06 -9.80 -27.52
C ALA A 156 -0.22 -8.66 -28.09
N HIS A 157 1.11 -8.75 -27.96
CA HIS A 157 2.04 -7.71 -28.42
C HIS A 157 2.01 -7.50 -29.94
N ALA A 158 1.73 -8.55 -30.72
CA ALA A 158 1.52 -8.43 -32.16
C ALA A 158 0.29 -7.57 -32.51
N LYS A 159 -0.70 -7.46 -31.61
CA LYS A 159 -1.92 -6.65 -31.79
C LYS A 159 -1.83 -5.30 -31.09
N ASN A 160 -1.24 -5.27 -29.92
CA ASN A 160 -1.04 -4.10 -29.09
C ASN A 160 0.34 -4.20 -28.42
N PRO A 161 1.38 -3.54 -28.97
CA PRO A 161 2.75 -3.63 -28.47
C PRO A 161 2.97 -3.13 -27.03
N THR A 162 2.01 -2.41 -26.44
CA THR A 162 2.08 -1.92 -25.05
C THR A 162 1.20 -2.72 -24.10
N PHE A 163 0.53 -3.78 -24.59
CA PHE A 163 -0.36 -4.60 -23.78
C PHE A 163 0.41 -5.31 -22.68
N LYS A 164 -0.09 -5.29 -21.45
CA LYS A 164 0.60 -5.84 -20.29
C LYS A 164 0.23 -7.29 -20.01
N ILE A 165 1.20 -8.08 -19.59
CA ILE A 165 1.03 -9.48 -19.21
C ILE A 165 1.31 -9.62 -17.73
N TRP A 166 0.29 -9.96 -16.95
CA TRP A 166 0.42 -10.17 -15.51
C TRP A 166 0.05 -11.60 -15.16
N ALA A 167 0.59 -12.09 -14.04
CA ALA A 167 0.34 -13.44 -13.57
C ALA A 167 0.04 -13.48 -12.07
N ASN A 168 -0.71 -14.49 -11.65
CA ASN A 168 -0.93 -14.82 -10.25
C ASN A 168 -0.02 -15.96 -9.79
N ASN A 169 0.56 -15.83 -8.59
CA ASN A 169 1.35 -16.86 -7.93
C ASN A 169 2.47 -17.44 -8.84
N ALA A 170 2.77 -18.74 -8.71
CA ALA A 170 3.76 -19.46 -9.53
C ALA A 170 5.16 -18.80 -9.53
N GLU A 171 5.58 -18.22 -8.41
CA GLU A 171 6.89 -17.57 -8.29
C GLU A 171 8.06 -18.54 -8.53
N GLU A 172 7.86 -19.85 -8.36
CA GLU A 172 8.86 -20.87 -8.71
C GLU A 172 9.18 -20.90 -10.21
N LEU A 173 8.19 -20.55 -11.04
CA LEU A 173 8.33 -20.52 -12.50
C LEU A 173 9.17 -19.33 -12.98
N LEU A 174 9.46 -18.34 -12.13
CA LEU A 174 10.32 -17.20 -12.45
C LEU A 174 11.77 -17.59 -12.81
N SER A 175 12.19 -18.80 -12.42
CA SER A 175 13.47 -19.36 -12.85
C SER A 175 13.50 -19.76 -14.34
N ASN A 176 12.32 -19.94 -14.96
CA ASN A 176 12.17 -20.21 -16.39
C ASN A 176 12.21 -18.90 -17.19
N LYS A 177 13.28 -18.70 -17.96
CA LYS A 177 13.48 -17.46 -18.72
C LYS A 177 12.39 -17.19 -19.76
N THR A 178 11.81 -18.25 -20.36
CA THR A 178 10.69 -18.10 -21.31
C THR A 178 9.50 -17.44 -20.62
N TYR A 179 9.16 -17.87 -19.41
CA TYR A 179 8.09 -17.25 -18.63
C TYR A 179 8.49 -15.85 -18.16
N PHE A 180 9.63 -15.74 -17.48
CA PHE A 180 10.09 -14.49 -16.86
C PHE A 180 10.18 -13.33 -17.86
N ASP A 181 10.67 -13.57 -19.08
CA ASP A 181 10.82 -12.52 -20.10
C ASP A 181 9.47 -11.98 -20.62
N HIS A 182 8.37 -12.74 -20.50
CA HIS A 182 7.08 -12.44 -21.12
C HIS A 182 6.01 -11.91 -20.15
N ILE A 183 6.29 -11.81 -18.85
CA ILE A 183 5.41 -11.15 -17.88
C ILE A 183 5.93 -9.76 -17.52
N ASP A 184 5.06 -8.79 -17.31
CA ASP A 184 5.39 -7.42 -16.87
C ASP A 184 5.30 -7.25 -15.36
N GLY A 185 4.40 -7.98 -14.71
CA GLY A 185 4.17 -7.91 -13.26
C GLY A 185 3.49 -9.16 -12.72
N MET A 186 3.38 -9.25 -11.40
CA MET A 186 2.82 -10.39 -10.70
C MET A 186 1.97 -9.96 -9.50
N PHE A 187 0.90 -10.68 -9.24
CA PHE A 187 0.27 -10.69 -7.92
C PHE A 187 0.69 -11.98 -7.19
N LYS A 188 0.97 -11.87 -5.89
CA LYS A 188 1.23 -13.02 -5.01
C LYS A 188 0.17 -13.02 -3.91
N GLU A 189 -0.71 -14.00 -3.93
CA GLU A 189 -1.68 -14.19 -2.85
C GLU A 189 -1.01 -14.82 -1.63
N ASP A 190 -1.52 -14.49 -0.44
CA ASP A 190 -1.16 -15.13 0.81
C ASP A 190 0.34 -15.11 1.15
N LEU A 191 1.03 -14.01 0.88
CA LEU A 191 2.47 -13.89 1.11
C LEU A 191 2.78 -13.75 2.62
N TYR A 192 1.98 -12.96 3.33
CA TYR A 192 2.16 -12.64 4.75
C TYR A 192 1.10 -13.26 5.65
N TYR A 193 -0.12 -13.44 5.14
CA TYR A 193 -1.24 -14.07 5.82
C TYR A 193 -1.88 -15.10 4.91
N THR A 194 -2.36 -16.22 5.44
CA THR A 194 -3.17 -17.19 4.70
C THR A 194 -4.52 -16.58 4.32
N ASP A 195 -5.23 -17.19 3.37
CA ASP A 195 -6.64 -16.93 3.04
C ASP A 195 -7.60 -16.85 4.25
N SER A 196 -7.33 -17.60 5.33
CA SER A 196 -8.09 -17.59 6.58
C SER A 196 -7.77 -16.41 7.51
N GLY A 197 -6.83 -15.54 7.10
CA GLY A 197 -6.29 -14.42 7.86
C GLY A 197 -5.30 -14.81 8.96
N SER A 198 -4.75 -16.02 8.97
CA SER A 198 -3.69 -16.45 9.89
C SER A 198 -2.31 -15.99 9.39
N LYS A 199 -1.39 -15.62 10.28
CA LYS A 199 -0.04 -15.18 9.87
C LYS A 199 0.73 -16.34 9.22
N GLN A 200 1.37 -16.11 8.09
CA GLN A 200 2.23 -17.10 7.44
C GLN A 200 3.47 -17.40 8.28
N PRO A 201 3.99 -18.64 8.26
CA PRO A 201 5.29 -18.93 8.83
C PRO A 201 6.38 -18.09 8.16
N LEU A 202 7.27 -17.47 8.96
CA LEU A 202 8.37 -16.64 8.44
C LEU A 202 9.22 -17.35 7.37
N SER A 203 9.41 -18.66 7.50
CA SER A 203 10.15 -19.47 6.52
C SER A 203 9.45 -19.58 5.16
N GLU A 204 8.12 -19.58 5.14
CA GLU A 204 7.33 -19.66 3.90
C GLU A 204 7.33 -18.31 3.20
N THR A 205 7.05 -17.22 3.94
CA THR A 205 7.18 -15.85 3.43
C THR A 205 8.57 -15.59 2.85
N GLN A 206 9.64 -15.95 3.58
CA GLN A 206 11.01 -15.75 3.10
C GLN A 206 11.32 -16.56 1.84
N ALA A 207 10.82 -17.80 1.73
CA ALA A 207 11.02 -18.63 0.55
C ALA A 207 10.36 -18.03 -0.69
N SER A 208 9.13 -17.51 -0.55
CA SER A 208 8.44 -16.82 -1.65
C SER A 208 9.14 -15.51 -2.03
N LEU A 209 9.52 -14.69 -1.05
CA LEU A 209 10.30 -13.46 -1.29
C LEU A 209 11.64 -13.73 -2.01
N ASP A 210 12.32 -14.83 -1.69
CA ASP A 210 13.56 -15.23 -2.36
C ASP A 210 13.35 -15.53 -3.85
N LEU A 211 12.20 -16.10 -4.20
CA LEU A 211 11.81 -16.38 -5.59
C LEU A 211 11.36 -15.12 -6.35
N LEU A 212 10.80 -14.13 -5.64
CA LEU A 212 10.34 -12.86 -6.21
C LEU A 212 11.47 -11.84 -6.47
N LYS A 213 12.62 -11.98 -5.79
CA LYS A 213 13.80 -11.10 -5.96
C LYS A 213 14.19 -10.77 -7.42
N PRO A 214 14.20 -11.73 -8.37
CA PRO A 214 14.53 -11.45 -9.76
C PRO A 214 13.57 -10.46 -10.43
N MET A 215 12.27 -10.46 -10.06
CA MET A 215 11.31 -9.49 -10.59
C MET A 215 11.64 -8.08 -10.12
N LEU A 216 11.83 -7.91 -8.80
CA LEU A 216 12.20 -6.61 -8.22
C LEU A 216 13.52 -6.09 -8.78
N ALA A 217 14.52 -6.96 -8.94
CA ALA A 217 15.80 -6.61 -9.53
C ALA A 217 15.70 -6.20 -11.02
N ALA A 218 14.68 -6.70 -11.73
CA ALA A 218 14.39 -6.32 -13.10
C ALA A 218 13.48 -5.08 -13.21
N GLY A 219 13.06 -4.50 -12.07
CA GLY A 219 12.12 -3.39 -12.03
C GLY A 219 10.69 -3.78 -12.45
N LYS A 220 10.35 -5.07 -12.29
CA LYS A 220 8.99 -5.58 -12.49
C LYS A 220 8.23 -5.50 -11.18
N ASP A 221 6.96 -5.18 -11.28
CA ASP A 221 6.11 -5.00 -10.11
C ASP A 221 5.56 -6.32 -9.59
N VAL A 222 5.48 -6.37 -8.26
CA VAL A 222 4.89 -7.48 -7.52
C VAL A 222 3.94 -6.90 -6.49
N ILE A 223 2.69 -7.32 -6.51
CA ILE A 223 1.66 -6.93 -5.55
C ILE A 223 1.34 -8.13 -4.64
N ALA A 224 1.47 -7.97 -3.33
CA ALA A 224 0.96 -8.95 -2.37
C ALA A 224 -0.55 -8.78 -2.18
N ILE A 225 -1.35 -9.82 -2.43
CA ILE A 225 -2.78 -9.83 -2.08
C ILE A 225 -2.96 -10.55 -0.75
N GLU A 226 -3.64 -9.91 0.19
CA GLU A 226 -3.82 -10.42 1.54
C GLU A 226 -5.29 -10.37 1.95
N TYR A 227 -5.88 -11.51 2.30
CA TYR A 227 -7.29 -11.63 2.67
C TYR A 227 -7.53 -11.28 4.15
N VAL A 228 -7.21 -10.03 4.51
CA VAL A 228 -7.33 -9.51 5.87
C VAL A 228 -8.11 -8.20 5.90
N SER A 229 -8.95 -8.05 6.93
CA SER A 229 -9.75 -6.83 7.15
C SER A 229 -9.59 -6.21 8.55
N ASP A 230 -8.80 -6.85 9.41
CA ASP A 230 -8.46 -6.31 10.73
C ASP A 230 -7.42 -5.20 10.59
N ALA A 231 -7.66 -4.05 11.24
CA ALA A 231 -6.82 -2.86 11.10
C ALA A 231 -5.34 -3.12 11.46
N ALA A 232 -5.05 -3.97 12.45
CA ALA A 232 -3.67 -4.28 12.83
C ALA A 232 -3.00 -5.19 11.79
N LYS A 233 -3.74 -6.14 11.21
CA LYS A 233 -3.22 -6.99 10.12
C LYS A 233 -3.02 -6.21 8.83
N VAL A 234 -3.93 -5.30 8.50
CA VAL A 234 -3.81 -4.41 7.33
C VAL A 234 -2.56 -3.54 7.44
N ALA A 235 -2.34 -2.91 8.60
CA ALA A 235 -1.14 -2.13 8.84
C ALA A 235 0.15 -2.99 8.80
N ASP A 236 0.08 -4.24 9.25
CA ASP A 236 1.22 -5.17 9.18
C ASP A 236 1.51 -5.64 7.75
N VAL A 237 0.49 -5.84 6.91
CA VAL A 237 0.64 -6.10 5.47
C VAL A 237 1.32 -4.93 4.78
N GLU A 238 0.82 -3.72 5.02
CA GLU A 238 1.39 -2.48 4.46
C GLU A 238 2.87 -2.33 4.84
N ALA A 239 3.20 -2.48 6.13
CA ALA A 239 4.57 -2.34 6.61
C ALA A 239 5.52 -3.39 6.02
N GLN A 240 5.08 -4.64 5.87
CA GLN A 240 5.91 -5.69 5.29
C GLN A 240 6.08 -5.52 3.77
N ALA A 241 5.00 -5.21 3.05
CA ALA A 241 5.08 -4.95 1.61
C ALA A 241 6.05 -3.78 1.33
N ALA A 242 5.95 -2.70 2.11
CA ALA A 242 6.88 -1.58 2.02
C ALA A 242 8.33 -1.98 2.34
N HIS A 243 8.56 -2.77 3.39
CA HIS A 243 9.88 -3.31 3.73
C HIS A 243 10.48 -4.16 2.60
N ASP A 244 9.65 -4.98 1.96
CA ASP A 244 10.08 -5.91 0.91
C ASP A 244 10.12 -5.28 -0.49
N GLY A 245 9.73 -4.01 -0.61
CA GLY A 245 9.68 -3.30 -1.90
C GLY A 245 8.57 -3.78 -2.82
N LEU A 246 7.49 -4.34 -2.25
CA LEU A 246 6.32 -4.84 -2.94
C LEU A 246 5.19 -3.81 -2.88
N GLY A 247 4.30 -3.91 -3.84
CA GLY A 247 2.96 -3.38 -3.69
C GLY A 247 2.06 -4.27 -2.84
N TYR A 248 0.87 -3.79 -2.50
CA TYR A 248 -0.10 -4.60 -1.77
C TYR A 248 -1.55 -4.31 -2.16
N TYR A 249 -2.43 -5.25 -1.81
CA TYR A 249 -3.88 -5.12 -1.81
C TYR A 249 -4.45 -5.95 -0.65
N THR A 250 -5.29 -5.35 0.20
CA THR A 250 -6.02 -6.10 1.22
C THR A 250 -7.47 -6.30 0.79
N ALA A 251 -7.88 -7.56 0.68
CA ALA A 251 -9.12 -7.96 0.00
C ALA A 251 -10.09 -8.69 0.93
N ASP A 252 -11.38 -8.65 0.59
CA ASP A 252 -12.32 -9.69 1.00
C ASP A 252 -12.14 -10.90 0.06
N ILE A 253 -12.08 -12.10 0.61
CA ILE A 253 -11.87 -13.35 -0.15
C ILE A 253 -12.99 -13.63 -1.17
N ASN A 254 -14.17 -13.06 -0.97
CA ASN A 254 -15.26 -13.21 -1.93
C ASN A 254 -15.00 -12.44 -3.24
N LEU A 255 -14.07 -11.45 -3.22
CA LEU A 255 -13.72 -10.61 -4.36
C LEU A 255 -14.95 -9.98 -5.05
N ASP A 256 -15.97 -9.67 -4.25
CA ASP A 256 -17.26 -9.11 -4.64
C ASP A 256 -17.26 -7.60 -4.40
N GLY A 257 -17.12 -6.84 -5.49
CA GLY A 257 -16.96 -5.38 -5.45
C GLY A 257 -15.57 -4.94 -4.98
N VAL A 258 -15.39 -3.61 -4.93
CA VAL A 258 -14.10 -3.00 -4.55
C VAL A 258 -13.90 -3.07 -3.04
N SER A 259 -12.83 -3.74 -2.59
CA SER A 259 -12.35 -3.59 -1.21
C SER A 259 -11.58 -2.28 -1.08
N TYR A 260 -12.08 -1.38 -0.23
CA TYR A 260 -11.34 -0.17 0.18
C TYR A 260 -10.55 -0.40 1.47
N THR A 261 -10.51 -1.64 1.97
CA THR A 261 -9.70 -2.00 3.14
C THR A 261 -8.23 -1.81 2.78
N GLY A 262 -7.47 -1.16 3.68
CA GLY A 262 -6.07 -0.84 3.44
C GLY A 262 -5.81 0.26 2.43
N VAL A 263 -6.85 0.93 1.90
CA VAL A 263 -6.67 2.13 1.09
C VAL A 263 -6.27 3.28 2.00
N LEU A 264 -5.10 3.86 1.74
CA LEU A 264 -4.58 4.98 2.51
C LEU A 264 -5.37 6.26 2.21
N PRO A 265 -5.61 7.13 3.20
CA PRO A 265 -6.13 8.47 2.94
C PRO A 265 -5.24 9.19 1.92
N GLY A 266 -5.83 9.64 0.81
CA GLY A 266 -5.08 10.32 -0.25
C GLY A 266 -4.28 9.40 -1.18
N GLN A 267 -4.45 8.07 -1.11
CA GLN A 267 -3.89 7.15 -2.10
C GLN A 267 -4.30 7.59 -3.51
N THR A 268 -3.31 7.87 -4.35
CA THR A 268 -3.49 8.25 -5.75
C THR A 268 -2.87 7.22 -6.67
N ILE A 269 -3.41 7.10 -7.89
CA ILE A 269 -2.88 6.23 -8.92
C ILE A 269 -1.57 6.83 -9.50
N HIS A 270 -0.53 6.01 -9.61
CA HIS A 270 0.77 6.25 -10.21
C HIS A 270 0.74 5.92 -11.72
N ASP A 271 1.13 6.86 -12.58
CA ASP A 271 1.01 6.76 -14.05
C ASP A 271 2.25 6.19 -14.77
N ASP A 272 3.06 5.39 -14.08
CA ASP A 272 4.40 4.99 -14.54
C ASP A 272 4.41 3.87 -15.61
N TRP A 273 3.23 3.39 -16.04
CA TRP A 273 3.09 2.19 -16.88
C TRP A 273 3.26 2.41 -18.39
N GLY A 274 3.46 3.66 -18.82
CA GLY A 274 3.60 4.07 -20.21
C GLY A 274 4.86 4.88 -20.51
N THR A 275 5.57 4.52 -21.59
CA THR A 275 6.56 5.42 -22.19
C THR A 275 5.86 6.43 -23.10
N THR A 276 5.40 7.56 -22.56
CA THR A 276 4.89 8.65 -23.41
C THR A 276 5.55 9.99 -23.10
N THR A 277 6.49 10.35 -23.98
CA THR A 277 7.04 11.68 -24.21
C THR A 277 5.97 12.77 -24.07
N THR A 278 6.14 13.63 -23.07
CA THR A 278 5.38 14.85 -22.85
C THR A 278 5.34 15.69 -24.14
N THR A 279 4.17 15.75 -24.80
CA THR A 279 3.90 16.78 -25.81
C THR A 279 2.94 17.78 -25.22
N THR A 280 3.51 18.88 -24.72
CA THR A 280 2.80 20.04 -24.19
C THR A 280 1.86 20.61 -25.25
N THR A 281 0.54 20.52 -25.02
CA THR A 281 -0.43 21.39 -25.67
C THR A 281 -1.12 22.22 -24.60
N THR A 282 -0.72 23.49 -24.53
CA THR A 282 -1.29 24.50 -23.65
C THR A 282 -2.76 24.73 -24.00
N THR A 283 -3.67 24.34 -23.12
CA THR A 283 -5.03 24.90 -23.10
C THR A 283 -5.26 25.52 -21.73
N THR A 284 -5.53 26.81 -21.74
CA THR A 284 -5.79 27.64 -20.56
C THR A 284 -7.17 27.27 -20.00
N THR A 285 -7.19 26.56 -18.89
CA THR A 285 -8.35 26.49 -17.99
C THR A 285 -7.86 26.78 -16.58
N THR A 286 -8.56 27.69 -15.92
CA THR A 286 -8.31 28.23 -14.58
C THR A 286 -8.01 27.14 -13.54
N THR A 287 -6.76 27.06 -13.09
CA THR A 287 -6.32 26.19 -12.00
C THR A 287 -6.53 26.92 -10.66
N THR A 288 -7.52 26.49 -9.86
CA THR A 288 -7.26 26.43 -8.42
C THR A 288 -6.23 25.32 -8.21
N PRO A 289 -5.16 25.53 -7.41
CA PRO A 289 -4.25 24.46 -7.04
C PRO A 289 -5.04 23.28 -6.46
N PRO A 290 -4.61 22.03 -6.66
CA PRO A 290 -5.20 20.90 -5.94
C PRO A 290 -5.07 21.18 -4.43
N PRO A 291 -6.03 20.69 -3.60
CA PRO A 291 -5.95 20.90 -2.17
C PRO A 291 -4.64 20.28 -1.62
N PRO A 292 -4.08 20.88 -0.54
CA PRO A 292 -2.95 20.33 0.20
C PRO A 292 -3.19 18.85 0.58
N VAL A 293 -2.14 18.03 0.56
CA VAL A 293 -2.17 16.57 0.71
C VAL A 293 -1.55 16.17 2.06
N ASP A 294 -2.33 15.57 2.94
CA ASP A 294 -1.90 15.12 4.28
C ASP A 294 -0.97 13.88 4.15
N LEU A 295 0.27 13.98 4.62
CA LEU A 295 1.30 12.94 4.56
C LEU A 295 1.48 12.22 5.91
N VAL A 296 1.78 10.93 5.92
CA VAL A 296 2.26 10.23 7.13
C VAL A 296 3.68 9.74 6.89
N LEU A 297 4.67 10.33 7.57
CA LEU A 297 6.09 10.02 7.41
C LEU A 297 6.61 9.36 8.69
N THR A 298 7.33 8.26 8.57
CA THR A 298 7.84 7.53 9.73
C THR A 298 9.31 7.16 9.55
N GLY A 299 10.14 7.57 10.49
CA GLY A 299 11.55 7.23 10.63
C GLY A 299 11.80 5.82 11.15
N ASP A 300 13.05 5.53 11.49
CA ASP A 300 13.54 4.26 11.99
C ASP A 300 14.25 4.40 13.36
N SER A 301 15.34 3.67 13.59
CA SER A 301 16.07 3.73 14.86
C SER A 301 17.35 4.59 14.80
N TYR A 302 17.58 5.23 13.67
CA TYR A 302 18.72 6.12 13.42
C TYR A 302 18.24 7.56 13.25
N ASP A 303 19.19 8.50 13.29
CA ASP A 303 18.92 9.90 12.97
C ASP A 303 18.31 10.04 11.57
N ASN A 304 17.13 10.64 11.48
CA ASN A 304 16.36 10.80 10.25
C ASN A 304 16.11 12.28 9.93
N THR A 305 15.76 12.54 8.67
CA THR A 305 15.22 13.83 8.24
C THR A 305 13.92 13.57 7.50
N LEU A 306 12.81 13.98 8.13
CA LEU A 306 11.46 13.84 7.62
C LEU A 306 10.95 15.24 7.24
N THR A 307 10.34 15.37 6.06
CA THR A 307 9.83 16.65 5.59
C THR A 307 8.50 16.42 4.92
N GLY A 308 7.45 16.95 5.56
CA GLY A 308 6.09 17.06 5.06
C GLY A 308 5.99 18.02 3.86
N GLN A 309 4.78 18.37 3.45
CA GLN A 309 4.50 19.27 2.33
C GLN A 309 3.37 20.23 2.70
N ALA A 310 2.56 20.63 1.73
CA ALA A 310 1.30 21.27 2.06
C ALA A 310 0.29 20.16 2.37
N GLY A 311 -0.37 20.18 3.52
CA GLY A 311 -1.27 19.16 4.05
C GLY A 311 -1.23 19.13 5.58
N ASN A 312 -2.18 18.48 6.24
CA ASN A 312 -2.09 18.16 7.67
C ASN A 312 -1.31 16.86 7.86
N ASP A 313 -0.01 16.96 7.96
CA ASP A 313 0.91 15.83 7.93
C ASP A 313 1.06 15.19 9.31
N THR A 314 1.62 13.98 9.37
CA THR A 314 1.91 13.23 10.59
C THR A 314 3.31 12.65 10.48
N LEU A 315 4.26 13.18 11.24
CA LEU A 315 5.66 12.80 11.19
C LEU A 315 6.06 12.09 12.49
N TYR A 316 6.62 10.88 12.37
CA TYR A 316 7.13 10.08 13.50
C TYR A 316 8.63 9.84 13.34
N GLY A 317 9.50 10.47 14.12
CA GLY A 317 10.95 10.24 14.12
C GLY A 317 11.36 8.86 14.68
N LYS A 318 10.64 8.41 15.72
CA LYS A 318 10.86 7.19 16.51
C LYS A 318 12.10 7.23 17.42
N SER A 319 13.29 6.90 16.94
CA SER A 319 14.48 6.82 17.78
C SER A 319 15.68 7.31 16.99
N GLY A 320 16.51 8.14 17.60
CA GLY A 320 17.54 8.88 16.85
C GLY A 320 17.44 10.36 17.22
N ASN A 321 18.37 11.18 16.77
CA ASN A 321 18.19 12.64 16.82
C ASN A 321 17.66 13.07 15.46
N ASP A 322 16.36 13.29 15.38
CA ASP A 322 15.64 13.46 14.14
C ASP A 322 15.44 14.94 13.78
N ILE A 323 15.22 15.20 12.51
CA ILE A 323 14.80 16.51 11.98
C ILE A 323 13.43 16.31 11.32
N LEU A 324 12.38 16.88 11.90
CA LEU A 324 11.01 16.82 11.38
C LEU A 324 10.57 18.23 10.96
N ASN A 325 10.14 18.38 9.71
CA ASN A 325 9.56 19.63 9.20
C ASN A 325 8.17 19.36 8.63
N GLY A 326 7.11 19.95 9.19
CA GLY A 326 5.72 19.78 8.75
C GLY A 326 5.40 20.50 7.44
N ASN A 327 5.84 21.76 7.31
CA ASN A 327 5.55 22.68 6.21
C ASN A 327 4.16 23.33 6.30
N ASP A 328 3.27 23.20 5.31
CA ASP A 328 2.04 24.00 5.26
C ASP A 328 0.81 23.15 5.63
N GLY A 329 0.28 23.25 6.84
CA GLY A 329 -1.00 22.68 7.26
C GLY A 329 -0.98 22.42 8.75
N ASN A 330 -1.94 21.65 9.27
CA ASN A 330 -2.03 21.37 10.70
C ASN A 330 -1.33 20.05 11.00
N ASP A 331 -0.04 20.10 11.27
CA ASP A 331 0.80 18.91 11.28
C ASP A 331 0.88 18.26 12.67
N TRP A 332 1.14 16.96 12.72
CA TRP A 332 1.39 16.17 13.93
C TRP A 332 2.84 15.69 13.94
N LEU A 333 3.68 16.23 14.80
CA LEU A 333 5.11 15.93 14.85
C LEU A 333 5.48 15.21 16.15
N ASP A 334 5.86 13.94 16.07
CA ASP A 334 6.39 13.12 17.17
C ASP A 334 7.85 12.75 16.88
N GLY A 335 8.81 13.43 17.51
CA GLY A 335 10.23 13.11 17.38
C GLY A 335 10.57 11.73 17.96
N GLY A 336 9.86 11.31 19.01
CA GLY A 336 10.08 10.03 19.67
C GLY A 336 11.18 10.10 20.73
N LYS A 337 12.24 9.30 20.58
CA LYS A 337 13.36 9.22 21.53
C LYS A 337 14.63 9.80 20.92
N GLY A 338 15.28 10.68 21.65
CA GLY A 338 16.48 11.38 21.22
C GLY A 338 16.27 12.88 21.34
N ASN A 339 17.24 13.69 20.90
CA ASN A 339 17.08 15.13 20.92
C ASN A 339 16.71 15.62 19.52
N ASP A 340 15.43 15.88 19.31
CA ASP A 340 14.90 16.11 17.97
C ASP A 340 14.82 17.61 17.64
N GLN A 341 14.85 17.93 16.34
CA GLN A 341 14.58 19.27 15.82
C GLN A 341 13.23 19.25 15.10
N LEU A 342 12.27 20.00 15.63
CA LEU A 342 10.89 20.00 15.14
C LEU A 342 10.53 21.39 14.60
N THR A 343 10.01 21.43 13.37
CA THR A 343 9.49 22.65 12.73
C THR A 343 8.08 22.34 12.25
N GLY A 344 7.06 23.02 12.76
CA GLY A 344 5.67 22.81 12.34
C GLY A 344 5.44 23.43 10.97
N GLY A 345 5.64 24.74 10.88
CA GLY A 345 5.51 25.52 9.67
C GLY A 345 4.26 26.43 9.72
N SER A 346 3.46 26.42 8.65
CA SER A 346 2.26 27.24 8.55
C SER A 346 1.02 26.42 8.90
N GLY A 347 0.38 26.68 10.03
CA GLY A 347 -0.91 26.08 10.38
C GLY A 347 -1.04 25.94 11.88
N ALA A 348 -1.91 25.04 12.34
CA ALA A 348 -2.07 24.71 13.74
C ALA A 348 -1.44 23.35 14.03
N ASP A 349 -0.18 23.37 14.44
CA ASP A 349 0.64 22.18 14.56
C ASP A 349 0.60 21.58 15.96
N THR A 350 0.77 20.26 16.05
CA THR A 350 0.80 19.51 17.30
C THR A 350 2.16 18.83 17.46
N PHE A 351 2.96 19.31 18.40
CA PHE A 351 4.27 18.73 18.77
C PHE A 351 4.10 17.76 19.93
N VAL A 352 4.45 16.50 19.74
CA VAL A 352 4.01 15.40 20.60
C VAL A 352 5.19 14.81 21.35
N PHE A 353 5.03 14.70 22.66
CA PHE A 353 6.06 14.22 23.56
C PHE A 353 5.62 12.91 24.21
N ARG A 354 6.40 11.85 23.95
CA ARG A 354 6.22 10.50 24.51
C ARG A 354 7.44 10.02 25.28
N ALA A 355 8.34 10.93 25.62
CA ALA A 355 9.52 10.64 26.40
C ALA A 355 9.93 11.88 27.20
N SER A 356 10.69 11.67 28.27
CA SER A 356 11.33 12.75 29.02
C SER A 356 12.68 12.29 29.55
N GLY A 357 13.51 13.26 29.96
CA GLY A 357 14.82 13.01 30.57
C GLY A 357 15.98 13.51 29.72
N LYS A 358 17.19 13.35 30.24
CA LYS A 358 18.41 14.04 29.76
C LYS A 358 18.72 13.88 28.26
N TYR A 359 18.24 12.81 27.63
CA TYR A 359 18.50 12.51 26.22
C TYR A 359 17.23 12.57 25.35
N ASN A 360 16.14 13.15 25.88
CA ASN A 360 14.89 13.39 25.17
C ASN A 360 14.51 14.86 25.35
N VAL A 361 15.35 15.74 24.81
CA VAL A 361 15.17 17.19 24.86
C VAL A 361 15.06 17.71 23.45
N ASP A 362 13.84 18.02 23.04
CA ASP A 362 13.57 18.44 21.67
C ASP A 362 13.64 19.95 21.54
N ASN A 363 13.87 20.41 20.33
CA ASN A 363 13.91 21.83 19.99
C ASN A 363 12.83 22.13 18.97
N ILE A 364 11.83 22.91 19.37
CA ILE A 364 10.76 23.38 18.48
C ILE A 364 11.17 24.75 17.93
N HIS A 365 11.33 24.84 16.63
CA HIS A 365 11.94 26.00 15.97
C HIS A 365 11.00 27.20 15.79
N ASP A 366 9.70 26.96 15.60
CA ASP A 366 8.76 27.97 15.10
C ASP A 366 7.41 28.01 15.82
N PHE A 367 7.33 27.46 17.04
CA PHE A 367 6.10 27.42 17.84
C PHE A 367 5.35 28.76 17.90
N GLN A 368 4.07 28.74 17.53
CA GLN A 368 3.15 29.87 17.51
C GLN A 368 2.10 29.77 18.63
N PRO A 369 2.22 30.56 19.72
CA PRO A 369 1.28 30.54 20.83
C PRO A 369 -0.17 30.79 20.41
N GLY A 370 -1.10 30.06 21.01
CA GLY A 370 -2.53 30.12 20.73
C GLY A 370 -2.95 29.51 19.38
N THR A 371 -2.00 28.98 18.60
CA THR A 371 -2.26 28.29 17.33
C THR A 371 -1.73 26.87 17.40
N ASP A 372 -0.45 26.70 17.75
CA ASP A 372 0.18 25.39 17.93
C ASP A 372 -0.08 24.81 19.31
N VAL A 373 0.10 23.50 19.42
CA VAL A 373 -0.13 22.72 20.64
C VAL A 373 1.09 21.86 20.96
N ILE A 374 1.49 21.86 22.23
CA ILE A 374 2.40 20.87 22.80
C ILE A 374 1.57 19.77 23.43
N ALA A 375 1.55 18.60 22.80
CA ALA A 375 0.84 17.43 23.27
C ALA A 375 1.75 16.53 24.12
N LEU A 376 1.33 16.27 25.35
CA LEU A 376 2.07 15.48 26.32
C LEU A 376 1.32 14.16 26.56
N ASP A 377 1.94 13.05 26.20
CA ASP A 377 1.32 11.73 26.37
C ASP A 377 1.16 11.40 27.85
N HIS A 378 -0.08 11.15 28.27
CA HIS A 378 -0.44 10.95 29.67
C HIS A 378 0.29 9.74 30.28
N SER A 379 0.74 8.76 29.48
CA SER A 379 1.51 7.63 30.00
C SER A 379 2.90 8.03 30.51
N PHE A 380 3.45 9.16 30.03
CA PHE A 380 4.74 9.71 30.45
C PHE A 380 4.59 10.95 31.35
N PHE A 381 3.53 11.72 31.15
CA PHE A 381 3.27 12.99 31.83
C PHE A 381 2.08 12.91 32.80
N SER A 382 1.79 11.73 33.35
CA SER A 382 0.61 11.46 34.20
C SER A 382 0.39 12.43 35.37
N ASN A 383 1.44 13.03 35.94
CA ASN A 383 1.28 13.99 37.03
C ASN A 383 0.97 15.41 36.54
N ALA A 384 1.12 15.70 35.24
CA ALA A 384 0.78 17.01 34.67
C ALA A 384 -0.73 17.30 34.71
N GLY A 385 -1.58 16.27 34.79
CA GLY A 385 -3.02 16.43 34.98
C GLY A 385 -3.85 15.43 34.19
N ALA A 386 -5.16 15.66 34.17
CA ALA A 386 -6.08 14.84 33.39
C ALA A 386 -5.94 15.11 31.88
N ILE A 387 -6.33 14.12 31.06
CA ILE A 387 -6.41 14.23 29.60
C ILE A 387 -7.27 15.45 29.20
N GLY A 388 -6.75 16.25 28.26
CA GLY A 388 -7.33 17.52 27.80
C GLY A 388 -6.37 18.70 27.98
N THR A 389 -6.88 19.91 27.83
CA THR A 389 -6.10 21.14 28.04
C THR A 389 -5.51 21.19 29.45
N LEU A 390 -4.22 21.53 29.55
CA LEU A 390 -3.55 21.66 30.84
C LEU A 390 -4.26 22.71 31.70
N SER A 391 -4.46 22.39 32.98
CA SER A 391 -5.07 23.33 33.91
C SER A 391 -4.10 24.47 34.25
N ASP A 392 -4.62 25.68 34.43
CA ASP A 392 -3.85 26.85 34.85
C ASP A 392 -3.01 26.59 36.12
N ALA A 393 -3.55 25.82 37.08
CA ALA A 393 -2.83 25.44 38.30
C ALA A 393 -1.65 24.49 38.09
N ALA A 394 -1.55 23.83 36.93
CA ALA A 394 -0.47 22.90 36.59
C ALA A 394 0.66 23.55 35.80
N TYR A 395 0.49 24.83 35.42
CA TYR A 395 1.41 25.59 34.60
C TYR A 395 2.02 26.75 35.38
N TRP A 396 3.33 26.93 35.25
CA TRP A 396 4.01 28.09 35.84
C TRP A 396 5.09 28.68 34.93
N GLU A 397 5.09 30.00 34.81
CA GLU A 397 6.14 30.74 34.12
C GLU A 397 7.27 31.11 35.11
N GLY A 398 8.41 30.44 34.99
CA GLY A 398 9.55 30.65 35.87
C GLY A 398 10.71 29.69 35.63
N THR A 399 11.59 29.58 36.63
CA THR A 399 12.81 28.74 36.55
C THR A 399 12.70 27.44 37.35
N ARG A 400 11.57 27.22 38.03
CA ARG A 400 11.19 26.05 38.84
C ARG A 400 9.71 26.18 39.23
N ALA A 401 9.10 25.08 39.68
CA ALA A 401 7.77 25.08 40.28
C ALA A 401 7.63 26.16 41.38
N HIS A 402 6.51 26.88 41.37
CA HIS A 402 6.15 27.88 42.36
C HIS A 402 5.47 27.24 43.58
N ASP A 403 4.62 26.25 43.34
CA ASP A 403 4.04 25.37 44.35
C ASP A 403 3.93 23.91 43.84
N SER A 404 3.33 23.05 44.65
CA SER A 404 3.29 21.60 44.37
C SER A 404 2.34 21.18 43.26
N SER A 405 1.50 22.08 42.76
CA SER A 405 0.64 21.78 41.59
C SER A 405 1.32 22.06 40.27
N ASP A 406 2.39 22.85 40.24
CA ASP A 406 3.09 23.19 38.99
C ASP A 406 3.89 21.99 38.48
N HIS A 407 3.42 21.42 37.38
CA HIS A 407 4.04 20.25 36.76
C HIS A 407 4.65 20.59 35.41
N ILE A 408 4.19 21.64 34.72
CA ILE A 408 4.80 22.18 33.51
C ILE A 408 5.33 23.58 33.81
N ILE A 409 6.63 23.79 33.62
CA ILE A 409 7.31 25.06 33.92
C ILE A 409 7.98 25.59 32.67
N TYR A 410 7.67 26.82 32.29
CA TYR A 410 8.29 27.51 31.16
C TYR A 410 9.18 28.66 31.63
N ASN A 411 10.43 28.70 31.16
CA ASN A 411 11.36 29.80 31.42
C ASN A 411 11.49 30.71 30.18
N PRO A 412 10.82 31.88 30.13
CA PRO A 412 10.84 32.76 28.96
C PRO A 412 12.23 33.33 28.66
N ALA A 413 13.10 33.45 29.67
CA ALA A 413 14.45 34.00 29.51
C ALA A 413 15.38 33.02 28.76
N THR A 414 15.04 31.74 28.71
CA THR A 414 15.85 30.70 28.05
C THR A 414 15.08 29.90 27.01
N GLY A 415 13.75 30.03 26.93
CA GLY A 415 12.89 29.24 26.07
C GLY A 415 12.71 27.79 26.53
N ILE A 416 13.13 27.43 27.75
CA ILE A 416 13.14 26.03 28.20
C ILE A 416 11.80 25.66 28.82
N ILE A 417 11.26 24.52 28.41
CA ILE A 417 10.10 23.87 29.02
C ILE A 417 10.57 22.68 29.85
N TYR A 418 10.05 22.60 31.05
CA TYR A 418 10.35 21.55 32.00
C TYR A 418 9.09 20.84 32.47
N TYR A 419 9.23 19.55 32.74
CA TYR A 419 8.26 18.75 33.48
C TYR A 419 8.79 18.48 34.89
N ASP A 420 8.00 18.78 35.91
CA ASP A 420 8.31 18.49 37.31
C ASP A 420 7.33 17.44 37.86
N PRO A 421 7.65 16.13 37.76
CA PRO A 421 6.73 15.08 38.15
C PRO A 421 6.37 15.07 39.63
N ASP A 422 7.18 15.65 40.52
CA ASP A 422 6.92 15.64 41.97
C ASP A 422 6.45 17.00 42.52
N GLY A 423 6.47 18.05 41.70
CA GLY A 423 6.04 19.41 42.06
C GLY A 423 6.94 20.07 43.13
N THR A 424 8.11 19.51 43.44
CA THR A 424 8.99 20.03 44.50
C THR A 424 10.05 21.00 43.97
N GLY A 425 10.08 21.25 42.67
CA GLY A 425 10.98 22.14 41.97
C GLY A 425 12.27 21.45 41.49
N ARG A 426 13.42 22.12 41.68
CA ARG A 426 14.70 21.81 41.01
C ARG A 426 15.23 20.37 41.17
N ALA A 427 14.78 19.62 42.16
CA ALA A 427 15.30 18.27 42.42
C ALA A 427 14.66 17.20 41.51
N GLY A 428 13.40 17.39 41.10
CA GLY A 428 12.63 16.46 40.26
C GLY A 428 12.44 16.91 38.82
N GLN A 429 12.63 18.20 38.55
CA GLN A 429 12.42 18.83 37.25
C GLN A 429 13.33 18.27 36.14
N VAL A 430 12.72 17.82 35.04
CA VAL A 430 13.40 17.40 33.80
C VAL A 430 13.10 18.37 32.67
N GLN A 431 14.10 18.66 31.85
CA GLN A 431 13.88 19.40 30.61
C GLN A 431 13.19 18.48 29.59
N VAL A 432 12.21 19.02 28.87
CA VAL A 432 11.42 18.30 27.87
C VAL A 432 11.62 18.89 26.49
N ALA A 433 11.57 20.23 26.39
CA ALA A 433 11.71 20.91 25.11
C ALA A 433 12.34 22.30 25.26
N THR A 434 12.77 22.86 24.14
CA THR A 434 13.05 24.29 23.98
C THR A 434 12.19 24.89 22.87
N VAL A 435 11.73 26.12 23.09
CA VAL A 435 11.12 27.00 22.08
C VAL A 435 11.97 28.28 21.97
N ALA A 436 11.61 29.19 21.06
CA ALA A 436 12.26 30.48 20.97
C ALA A 436 12.24 31.28 22.30
N ILE A 437 13.29 32.07 22.54
CA ILE A 437 13.40 32.89 23.75
C ILE A 437 12.34 33.99 23.70
N GLY A 438 11.55 34.10 24.77
CA GLY A 438 10.49 35.10 24.90
C GLY A 438 9.17 34.75 24.21
N THR A 439 8.98 33.50 23.78
CA THR A 439 7.66 32.98 23.37
C THR A 439 6.65 33.14 24.50
N ASP A 440 5.46 33.67 24.21
CA ASP A 440 4.41 33.94 25.21
C ASP A 440 3.54 32.69 25.43
N LEU A 441 4.08 31.68 26.12
CA LEU A 441 3.36 30.43 26.41
C LEU A 441 2.41 30.57 27.60
N SER A 442 1.30 29.84 27.50
CA SER A 442 0.27 29.73 28.52
C SER A 442 -0.17 28.27 28.71
N HIS A 443 -0.95 28.01 29.76
CA HIS A 443 -1.47 26.66 30.01
C HIS A 443 -2.34 26.13 28.84
N THR A 444 -2.93 26.99 28.01
CA THR A 444 -3.77 26.54 26.88
C THR A 444 -2.98 26.00 25.70
N ASP A 445 -1.67 26.28 25.63
CA ASP A 445 -0.78 25.77 24.58
C ASP A 445 -0.36 24.31 24.83
N PHE A 446 -0.77 23.74 25.98
CA PHE A 446 -0.43 22.37 26.37
C PHE A 446 -1.68 21.50 26.45
N HIS A 447 -1.61 20.31 25.85
CA HIS A 447 -2.64 19.29 25.91
C HIS A 447 -2.07 17.98 26.46
N ILE A 448 -2.75 17.37 27.41
CA ILE A 448 -2.50 16.01 27.85
C ILE A 448 -3.31 15.06 26.94
N ILE A 449 -2.65 14.11 26.29
CA ILE A 449 -3.28 13.16 25.35
C ILE A 449 -3.22 11.72 25.82
#